data_AF-A0A2C9M062-F1
#
_entry.id   AF-A0A2C9M062-F1
#
_cell.length_a   1.000
_cell.length_b   1.000
_cell.length_c   1.000
_cell.angle_alpha   90.00
_cell.angle_beta   90.00
_cell.angle_gamma   90.00
#
_symmetry.space_group_name_H-M   'P 1'
#
loop_
_entity.id
_entity.type
_entity.pdbx_description
1 polymer ?
#
loop_
_entity_poly.entity_id
_entity_poly.type
_entity_poly.pdbx_seq_one_letter_code
_entity_poly.pdbx_strand_id
1 'polypeptide(L)'
;MKTTEEAHYLTENIYKNLSSKFNPLTKQVLVNAKSYHKALLATSSAARGYIESIGKLGHDCKTHASSGTEEIGQSIYRVAEAYKEIQIKFEECTKAIFTEVILPLEQKLDTELKACVAEQRKYHQGHKEVTGPYTKAVAALEKFKKKNQSKGIFDAEKEAP
;
A
#
# COMPACT_ATOMS: atom_id res chain seq x y z
N MET A 1 11.92 -23.26 -25.94
CA MET A 1 12.08 -21.89 -25.42
C MET A 1 10.76 -21.19 -25.05
N LYS A 2 9.59 -21.85 -25.15
CA LYS A 2 8.28 -21.29 -24.74
C LYS A 2 8.23 -20.86 -23.27
N THR A 3 8.92 -21.58 -22.39
CA THR A 3 8.97 -21.30 -20.95
C THR A 3 9.70 -20.00 -20.59
N THR A 4 10.68 -19.57 -21.39
CA THR A 4 11.46 -18.34 -21.10
C THR A 4 10.71 -17.08 -21.54
N GLU A 5 10.05 -17.12 -22.70
CA GLU A 5 9.21 -16.01 -23.18
C GLU A 5 7.95 -15.84 -22.30
N GLU A 6 7.37 -16.94 -21.84
CA GLU A 6 6.26 -16.93 -20.90
C GLU A 6 6.68 -16.33 -19.55
N ALA A 7 7.84 -16.72 -19.02
CA ALA A 7 8.38 -16.11 -17.80
C ALA A 7 8.63 -14.60 -17.96
N HIS A 8 9.14 -14.16 -19.12
CA HIS A 8 9.32 -12.74 -19.41
C HIS A 8 7.99 -11.98 -19.46
N TYR A 9 7.01 -12.52 -20.18
CA TYR A 9 5.67 -11.96 -20.28
C TYR A 9 4.99 -11.81 -18.91
N LEU A 10 5.07 -12.83 -18.06
CA LEU A 10 4.53 -12.80 -16.71
C LEU A 10 5.24 -11.73 -15.86
N THR A 11 6.56 -11.64 -15.95
CA THR A 11 7.35 -10.65 -15.19
C THR A 11 7.00 -9.21 -15.59
N GLU A 12 6.93 -8.93 -16.89
CA GLU A 12 6.52 -7.61 -17.40
C GLU A 12 5.09 -7.25 -16.95
N ASN A 13 4.18 -8.21 -16.99
CA ASN A 13 2.81 -8.01 -16.53
C ASN A 13 2.72 -7.72 -15.03
N ILE A 14 3.56 -8.34 -14.21
CA ILE A 14 3.63 -8.04 -12.77
C ILE A 14 4.04 -6.58 -12.57
N TYR A 15 5.14 -6.13 -13.20
CA TYR A 15 5.59 -4.74 -13.09
C TYR A 15 4.57 -3.74 -13.65
N LYS A 16 3.90 -4.08 -14.76
CA LYS A 16 2.82 -3.26 -15.33
C LYS A 16 1.64 -3.16 -14.39
N ASN A 17 1.18 -4.26 -13.80
CA ASN A 17 0.08 -4.22 -12.83
C ASN A 17 0.47 -3.42 -11.58
N LEU A 18 1.71 -3.57 -11.10
CA LEU A 18 2.17 -2.83 -9.94
C LEU A 18 2.17 -1.32 -10.21
N SER A 19 2.78 -0.90 -11.33
CA SER A 19 2.87 0.52 -11.69
C SER A 19 1.53 1.16 -12.04
N SER A 20 0.67 0.48 -12.78
CA SER A 20 -0.58 1.05 -13.30
C SER A 20 -1.80 0.89 -12.39
N LYS A 21 -1.80 -0.10 -11.48
CA LYS A 21 -2.95 -0.39 -10.61
C LYS A 21 -2.59 -0.26 -9.14
N PHE A 22 -1.61 -1.03 -8.68
CA PHE A 22 -1.29 -1.10 -7.25
C PHE A 22 -0.79 0.25 -6.72
N ASN A 23 0.23 0.84 -7.38
CA ASN A 23 0.85 2.07 -6.90
C ASN A 23 -0.13 3.25 -6.78
N PRO A 24 -1.01 3.54 -7.77
CA PRO A 24 -2.04 4.56 -7.63
C PRO A 24 -3.05 4.26 -6.51
N LEU A 25 -3.52 3.00 -6.39
CA LEU A 25 -4.47 2.62 -5.35
C LEU A 25 -3.87 2.79 -3.96
N THR A 26 -2.62 2.39 -3.75
CA THR A 26 -1.98 2.53 -2.43
C THR A 26 -1.75 4.01 -2.07
N LYS A 27 -1.43 4.87 -3.05
CA LYS A 27 -1.41 6.33 -2.84
C LYS A 27 -2.79 6.87 -2.44
N GLN A 28 -3.85 6.40 -3.10
CA GLN A 28 -5.22 6.80 -2.78
C GLN A 28 -5.63 6.35 -1.38
N VAL A 29 -5.24 5.14 -0.96
CA VAL A 29 -5.46 4.66 0.42
C VAL A 29 -4.80 5.60 1.43
N LEU A 30 -3.57 6.04 1.19
CA LEU A 30 -2.88 6.99 2.07
C LEU A 30 -3.61 8.34 2.14
N VAL A 31 -4.10 8.86 1.01
CA VAL A 31 -4.91 10.10 0.97
C VAL A 31 -6.19 9.95 1.79
N ASN A 32 -6.89 8.82 1.64
CA ASN A 32 -8.11 8.54 2.36
C ASN A 32 -7.84 8.38 3.87
N ALA A 33 -6.74 7.71 4.25
CA ALA A 33 -6.35 7.53 5.64
C ALA A 33 -6.05 8.88 6.34
N LYS A 34 -5.34 9.79 5.67
CA LYS A 34 -5.09 11.16 6.18
C LYS A 34 -6.39 11.96 6.33
N SER A 35 -7.29 11.84 5.37
CA SER A 35 -8.61 12.51 5.42
C SER A 35 -9.47 11.97 6.56
N TYR A 36 -9.45 10.64 6.77
CA TYR A 36 -10.10 9.99 7.90
C TYR A 36 -9.54 10.47 9.24
N HIS A 37 -8.21 10.49 9.41
CA HIS A 37 -7.59 11.01 10.62
C HIS A 37 -7.96 12.47 10.90
N LYS A 38 -8.00 13.32 9.88
CA LYS A 38 -8.46 14.71 10.01
C LYS A 38 -9.91 14.79 10.51
N ALA A 39 -10.80 13.93 10.00
CA ALA A 39 -12.18 13.86 10.46
C ALA A 39 -12.27 13.42 11.93
N LEU A 40 -11.46 12.44 12.36
CA LEU A 40 -11.40 12.01 13.76
C LEU A 40 -10.97 13.15 14.69
N LEU A 41 -9.97 13.94 14.29
CA LEU A 41 -9.55 15.13 15.05
C LEU A 41 -10.68 16.17 15.19
N ALA A 42 -11.42 16.41 14.10
CA ALA A 42 -12.56 17.33 14.12
C ALA A 42 -13.68 16.82 15.06
N THR A 43 -13.99 15.51 14.99
CA THR A 43 -14.95 14.86 15.89
C THR A 43 -14.52 14.98 17.35
N SER A 44 -13.24 14.74 17.65
CA SER A 44 -12.68 14.92 19.00
C SER A 44 -12.84 16.35 19.51
N SER A 45 -12.58 17.35 18.65
CA SER A 45 -12.76 18.76 19.01
C SER A 45 -14.22 19.08 19.36
N ALA A 46 -15.18 18.60 18.56
CA ALA A 46 -16.59 18.81 18.82
C ALA A 46 -17.06 18.09 20.09
N ALA A 47 -16.60 16.84 20.29
CA ALA A 47 -16.91 16.05 21.47
C ALA A 47 -16.42 16.72 22.76
N ARG A 48 -15.21 17.31 22.76
CA ARG A 48 -14.70 18.08 23.91
C ARG A 48 -15.65 19.20 24.33
N GLY A 49 -16.11 20.02 23.38
CA GLY A 49 -17.03 21.13 23.67
C GLY A 49 -18.38 20.65 24.21
N TYR A 50 -18.91 19.54 23.68
CA TYR A 50 -20.13 18.91 24.19
C TYR A 50 -19.95 18.40 25.63
N ILE A 51 -18.86 17.69 25.91
CA ILE A 51 -18.54 17.15 27.24
C ILE A 51 -18.35 18.28 28.25
N GLU A 52 -17.66 19.35 27.89
CA GLU A 52 -17.49 20.53 28.73
C GLU A 52 -18.83 21.18 29.08
N SER A 53 -19.71 21.33 28.10
CA SER A 53 -21.04 21.92 28.29
C SER A 53 -21.91 21.10 29.26
N ILE A 54 -21.92 19.78 29.11
CA ILE A 54 -22.65 18.89 30.03
C ILE A 54 -22.01 18.87 31.41
N GLY A 55 -20.67 18.83 31.48
CA GLY A 55 -19.93 18.87 32.73
C GLY A 55 -20.24 20.13 33.53
N LYS A 56 -20.26 21.29 32.87
CA LYS A 56 -20.63 22.56 33.48
C LYS A 56 -22.08 22.55 34.00
N LEU A 57 -23.04 22.11 33.18
CA LEU A 57 -24.44 21.99 33.60
C LEU A 57 -24.59 21.10 34.84
N GLY A 58 -23.98 19.91 34.81
CA GLY A 58 -24.04 18.97 35.92
C GLY A 58 -23.40 19.54 37.19
N HIS A 59 -22.28 20.25 37.05
CA HIS A 59 -21.61 20.92 38.16
C HIS A 59 -22.47 22.02 38.76
N ASP A 60 -22.97 22.95 37.94
CA ASP A 60 -23.77 24.10 38.38
C ASP A 60 -25.06 23.65 39.10
N CYS A 61 -25.77 22.65 38.55
CA CYS A 61 -26.96 22.09 39.20
C CYS A 61 -26.64 21.41 40.53
N LYS A 62 -25.50 20.70 40.61
CA LYS A 62 -25.06 20.02 41.82
C LYS A 62 -24.63 21.01 42.93
N THR A 63 -24.03 22.15 42.57
CA THR A 63 -23.48 23.10 43.56
C THR A 63 -24.46 24.19 43.97
N HIS A 64 -25.40 24.56 43.10
CA HIS A 64 -26.25 25.75 43.28
C HIS A 64 -27.74 25.47 43.31
N ALA A 65 -28.20 24.25 43.00
CA ALA A 65 -29.62 23.91 43.11
C ALA A 65 -29.96 23.33 44.50
N SER A 66 -31.26 23.14 44.75
CA SER A 66 -31.76 22.53 45.99
C SER A 66 -32.74 21.40 45.68
N SER A 67 -32.79 20.40 46.56
CA SER A 67 -33.61 19.19 46.44
C SER A 67 -33.30 18.37 45.17
N GLY A 68 -34.30 17.78 44.50
CA GLY A 68 -34.11 16.84 43.40
C GLY A 68 -33.28 17.36 42.21
N THR A 69 -33.16 18.67 42.02
CA THR A 69 -32.29 19.24 40.99
C THR A 69 -30.79 19.01 41.27
N GLU A 70 -30.40 18.92 42.54
CA GLU A 70 -29.03 18.57 42.94
C GLU A 70 -28.69 17.14 42.53
N GLU A 71 -29.59 16.18 42.79
CA GLU A 71 -29.41 14.77 42.44
C GLU A 71 -29.34 14.56 40.91
N ILE A 72 -30.17 15.30 40.17
CA ILE A 72 -30.12 15.34 38.69
C ILE A 72 -28.76 15.89 38.23
N GLY A 73 -28.30 17.00 38.83
CA GLY A 73 -26.99 17.59 38.53
C GLY A 73 -25.84 16.61 38.77
N GLN A 74 -25.86 15.89 39.89
CA GLN A 74 -24.87 14.86 40.21
C GLN A 74 -24.90 13.70 39.22
N SER A 75 -26.08 13.31 38.74
CA SER A 75 -26.24 12.29 37.68
C SER A 75 -25.66 12.76 36.34
N ILE A 76 -25.99 13.99 35.92
CA ILE A 76 -25.47 14.61 34.69
C ILE A 76 -23.94 14.74 34.74
N TYR A 77 -23.40 15.16 35.89
CA TYR A 77 -21.97 15.31 36.07
C TYR A 77 -21.23 13.96 35.90
N ARG A 78 -21.76 12.87 36.46
CA ARG A 78 -21.20 11.52 36.27
C ARG A 78 -21.23 11.07 34.81
N VAL A 79 -22.28 11.42 34.06
CA VAL A 79 -22.34 11.14 32.61
C VAL A 79 -21.23 11.88 31.87
N ALA A 80 -20.97 13.15 32.20
CA ALA A 80 -19.88 13.92 31.61
C ALA A 80 -18.51 13.30 31.93
N GLU A 81 -18.30 12.82 33.16
CA GLU A 81 -17.07 12.12 33.56
C GLU A 81 -16.86 10.82 32.76
N ALA A 82 -17.90 9.99 32.63
CA ALA A 82 -17.83 8.79 31.82
C ALA A 82 -17.53 9.10 30.34
N TYR A 83 -18.16 10.14 29.77
CA TYR A 83 -17.86 10.58 28.41
C TYR A 83 -16.43 11.09 28.26
N LYS A 84 -15.89 11.76 29.27
CA LYS A 84 -14.49 12.24 29.27
C LYS A 84 -13.50 11.07 29.20
N GLU A 85 -13.75 9.99 29.93
CA GLU A 85 -12.91 8.78 29.87
C GLU A 85 -12.95 8.13 28.48
N ILE A 86 -14.15 7.99 27.89
CA ILE A 86 -14.32 7.51 26.52
C ILE A 86 -13.56 8.40 25.53
N GLN A 87 -13.66 9.72 25.70
CA GLN A 87 -13.01 10.70 24.82
C GLN A 87 -11.47 10.61 24.90
N ILE A 88 -10.90 10.35 26.10
CA ILE A 88 -9.46 10.12 26.26
C ILE A 88 -9.03 8.89 25.44
N LYS A 89 -9.78 7.78 25.54
CA LYS A 89 -9.49 6.56 24.75
C LYS A 89 -9.62 6.79 23.25
N PHE A 90 -10.65 7.52 22.83
CA PHE A 90 -10.81 7.90 21.43
C PHE A 90 -9.60 8.71 20.91
N GLU A 91 -9.06 9.63 21.71
CA GLU A 91 -7.88 10.42 21.34
C GLU A 91 -6.59 9.62 21.30
N GLU A 92 -6.41 8.68 22.23
CA GLU A 92 -5.30 7.72 22.20
C GLU A 92 -5.34 6.90 20.90
N CYS A 93 -6.50 6.33 20.54
CA CYS A 93 -6.68 5.60 19.29
C CYS A 93 -6.47 6.48 18.05
N THR A 94 -6.96 7.72 18.07
CA THR A 94 -6.79 8.67 16.96
C THR A 94 -5.31 8.96 16.71
N LYS A 95 -4.53 9.17 17.79
CA LYS A 95 -3.07 9.33 17.70
C LYS A 95 -2.40 8.07 17.15
N ALA A 96 -2.76 6.89 17.66
CA ALA A 96 -2.20 5.61 17.22
C ALA A 96 -2.43 5.36 15.72
N ILE A 97 -3.62 5.68 15.20
CA ILE A 97 -3.90 5.60 13.74
C ILE A 97 -2.88 6.41 12.95
N PHE A 98 -2.52 7.61 13.41
CA PHE A 98 -1.54 8.42 12.72
C PHE A 98 -0.12 7.86 12.86
N THR A 99 0.31 7.60 14.09
CA THR A 99 1.72 7.26 14.40
C THR A 99 2.10 5.84 14.02
N GLU A 100 1.19 4.89 14.15
CA GLU A 100 1.47 3.46 13.96
C GLU A 100 1.03 2.95 12.58
N VAL A 101 0.12 3.66 11.89
CA VAL A 101 -0.40 3.22 10.59
C VAL A 101 -0.07 4.21 9.47
N ILE A 102 -0.54 5.46 9.57
CA ILE A 102 -0.42 6.43 8.46
C ILE A 102 1.04 6.81 8.20
N LEU A 103 1.77 7.20 9.25
CA LEU A 103 3.14 7.68 9.10
C LEU A 103 4.09 6.57 8.60
N PRO A 104 4.08 5.34 9.14
CA PRO A 104 4.93 4.26 8.62
C PRO A 104 4.57 3.88 7.18
N LEU A 105 3.28 3.86 6.84
CA LEU A 105 2.84 3.61 5.47
C LEU A 105 3.38 4.67 4.52
N GLU A 106 3.26 5.95 4.86
CA GLU A 106 3.77 7.06 4.04
C GLU A 106 5.28 6.96 3.79
N GLN A 107 6.07 6.75 4.84
CA GLN A 107 7.52 6.66 4.75
C GLN A 107 7.98 5.47 3.91
N LYS A 108 7.33 4.31 4.11
CA LYS A 108 7.66 3.09 3.37
C LYS A 108 7.23 3.18 1.92
N LEU A 109 6.05 3.74 1.65
CA LEU A 109 5.50 3.84 0.31
C LEU A 109 6.42 4.63 -0.63
N ASP A 110 6.93 5.79 -0.23
CA ASP A 110 7.77 6.60 -1.12
C ASP A 110 9.05 5.88 -1.54
N THR A 111 9.67 5.15 -0.61
CA THR A 111 10.90 4.39 -0.85
C THR A 111 10.65 3.17 -1.75
N GLU A 112 9.67 2.34 -1.40
CA GLU A 112 9.34 1.09 -2.12
C GLU A 112 8.86 1.36 -3.54
N LEU A 113 8.06 2.42 -3.74
CA LEU A 113 7.58 2.80 -5.07
C LEU A 113 8.74 3.19 -6.01
N LYS A 114 9.74 3.92 -5.51
CA LYS A 114 10.93 4.29 -6.29
C LYS A 114 11.80 3.09 -6.58
N ALA A 115 12.04 2.24 -5.57
CA ALA A 115 12.83 1.03 -5.71
C ALA A 115 12.23 0.08 -6.76
N CYS A 116 10.91 -0.09 -6.78
CA CYS A 116 10.29 -0.97 -7.76
C CYS A 116 10.43 -0.47 -9.21
N VAL A 117 10.31 0.85 -9.45
CA VAL A 117 10.54 1.42 -10.79
C VAL A 117 11.99 1.20 -11.24
N ALA A 118 12.96 1.30 -10.31
CA ALA A 118 14.36 1.03 -10.61
C ALA A 118 14.58 -0.45 -10.97
N GLU A 119 14.00 -1.38 -10.21
CA GLU A 119 14.13 -2.82 -10.48
C GLU A 119 13.44 -3.23 -11.80
N GLN A 120 12.28 -2.64 -12.11
CA GLN A 120 11.63 -2.83 -13.42
C GLN A 120 12.55 -2.41 -14.57
N ARG A 121 13.18 -1.23 -14.48
CA ARG A 121 14.10 -0.74 -15.51
C ARG A 121 15.30 -1.65 -15.67
N LYS A 122 15.89 -2.08 -14.56
CA LYS A 122 17.04 -3.00 -14.53
C LYS A 122 16.69 -4.34 -15.16
N TYR A 123 15.54 -4.91 -14.83
CA TYR A 123 15.04 -6.15 -15.44
C TYR A 123 14.88 -6.00 -16.95
N HIS A 124 14.18 -4.95 -17.41
CA HIS A 124 13.93 -4.72 -18.83
C HIS A 124 15.23 -4.54 -19.63
N GLN A 125 16.18 -3.81 -19.07
CA GLN A 125 17.49 -3.62 -19.68
C GLN A 125 18.27 -4.95 -19.76
N GLY A 126 18.38 -5.68 -18.64
CA GLY A 126 19.08 -6.96 -18.60
C GLY A 126 18.48 -8.00 -19.54
N HIS A 127 17.15 -8.05 -19.65
CA HIS A 127 16.47 -8.95 -20.60
C HIS A 127 16.86 -8.64 -22.06
N LYS A 128 16.93 -7.35 -22.44
CA LYS A 128 17.37 -6.94 -23.77
C LYS A 128 18.83 -7.29 -24.05
N GLU A 129 19.69 -7.10 -23.06
CA GLU A 129 21.13 -7.39 -23.13
C GLU A 129 21.41 -8.88 -23.37
N VAL A 130 20.59 -9.77 -22.80
CA VAL A 130 20.71 -11.23 -23.01
C VAL A 130 20.03 -11.67 -24.32
N THR A 131 18.81 -11.20 -24.57
CA THR A 131 18.00 -11.68 -25.70
C THR A 131 18.55 -11.23 -27.05
N GLY A 132 19.07 -10.00 -27.15
CA GLY A 132 19.61 -9.48 -28.40
C GLY A 132 20.75 -10.32 -29.00
N PRO A 133 21.84 -10.60 -28.26
CA PRO A 133 22.92 -11.49 -28.71
C PRO A 133 22.44 -12.92 -28.97
N TYR A 134 21.56 -13.45 -28.12
CA TYR A 134 21.02 -14.80 -28.28
C TYR A 134 20.26 -14.95 -29.61
N THR A 135 19.33 -14.03 -29.92
CA THR A 135 18.57 -14.06 -31.19
C THR A 135 19.51 -13.98 -32.41
N LYS A 136 20.57 -13.17 -32.34
CA LYS A 136 21.60 -13.10 -33.39
C LYS A 136 22.34 -14.42 -33.56
N ALA A 137 22.74 -15.07 -32.47
CA ALA A 137 23.43 -16.36 -32.49
C ALA A 137 22.55 -17.47 -33.08
N VAL A 138 21.27 -17.53 -32.67
CA VAL A 138 20.29 -18.48 -33.23
C VAL A 138 20.12 -18.26 -34.75
N ALA A 139 19.93 -17.01 -35.19
CA ALA A 139 19.79 -16.71 -36.61
C ALA A 139 21.04 -17.07 -37.44
N ALA A 140 22.24 -16.86 -36.89
CA ALA A 140 23.49 -17.26 -37.53
C ALA A 140 23.60 -18.79 -37.66
N LEU A 141 23.21 -19.52 -36.61
CA LEU A 141 23.22 -20.98 -36.58
C LEU A 141 22.23 -21.59 -37.58
N GLU A 142 21.03 -21.00 -37.72
CA GLU A 142 20.08 -21.43 -38.76
C GLU A 142 20.61 -21.18 -40.18
N LYS A 143 21.23 -20.03 -40.44
CA LYS A 143 21.86 -19.73 -41.74
C LYS A 143 22.98 -20.72 -42.05
N PHE A 144 23.79 -21.07 -41.06
CA PHE A 144 24.86 -22.06 -41.21
C PHE A 144 24.30 -23.45 -41.55
N LYS A 145 23.27 -23.91 -40.84
CA LYS A 145 22.58 -25.18 -41.12
C LYS A 145 22.05 -25.24 -42.55
N LYS A 146 21.38 -24.18 -43.02
CA LYS A 146 20.86 -24.11 -44.41
C LYS A 146 21.96 -24.16 -45.47
N LYS A 147 23.09 -23.48 -45.25
CA LYS A 147 24.25 -23.49 -46.17
C LYS A 147 24.97 -24.84 -46.23
N ASN A 148 24.93 -25.64 -45.17
CA ASN A 148 25.60 -26.94 -45.13
C ASN A 148 24.70 -28.11 -45.52
N GLN A 149 23.36 -27.97 -45.42
CA GLN A 149 22.43 -28.91 -46.05
C GLN A 149 22.59 -28.97 -47.57
N SER A 150 22.91 -27.85 -48.24
CA SER A 150 23.17 -27.83 -49.69
C SER A 150 24.56 -28.38 -50.08
N LYS A 151 25.41 -28.75 -49.10
CA LYS A 151 26.77 -29.25 -49.34
C LYS A 151 26.96 -30.74 -49.02
N GLY A 152 25.90 -31.47 -48.63
CA GLY A 152 25.98 -32.92 -48.40
C GLY A 152 26.96 -33.35 -47.30
N ILE A 153 27.21 -32.50 -46.29
CA ILE A 153 28.23 -32.76 -45.25
C ILE A 153 27.71 -33.72 -44.14
N PHE A 154 26.43 -34.13 -44.19
CA PHE A 154 25.82 -35.01 -43.18
C PHE A 154 25.40 -36.40 -43.71
N ASP A 155 25.83 -36.81 -44.91
CA ASP A 155 25.62 -38.17 -45.42
C ASP A 155 26.92 -39.00 -45.38
N ALA A 156 27.59 -39.04 -44.24
CA ALA A 156 28.75 -39.90 -44.02
C ALA A 156 28.72 -40.54 -42.63
N GLU A 157 27.62 -41.22 -42.30
CA GLU A 157 27.59 -42.22 -41.22
C GLU A 157 26.50 -43.28 -41.46
N LYS A 158 26.33 -43.67 -42.72
CA LYS A 158 25.70 -44.95 -43.07
C LYS A 158 26.66 -45.76 -43.93
N GLU A 159 26.87 -47.00 -43.49
CA GLU A 159 27.68 -48.08 -44.09
C GLU A 159 29.18 -47.96 -43.75
N ALA A 160 29.85 -48.99 -43.22
CA ALA A 160 29.68 -50.44 -43.37
C ALA A 160 30.45 -51.20 -42.25
N PRO A 161 30.59 -52.53 -42.30
CA PRO A 161 29.63 -53.62 -42.56
C PRO A 161 29.16 -54.32 -41.26
#